data_AF-A0AAN6J1A1-F1
#
_entry.id   AF-A0AAN6J1A1-F1
#
_cell.length_a   1.000
_cell.length_b   1.000
_cell.length_c   1.000
_cell.angle_alpha   90.00
_cell.angle_beta   90.00
_cell.angle_gamma   90.00
#
_symmetry.space_group_name_H-M   'P 1'
#
loop_
_entity.id
_entity.type
_entity.pdbx_description
1 polymer ?
#
loop_
_entity_poly.entity_id
_entity_poly.type
_entity_poly.pdbx_seq_one_letter_code
_entity_poly.pdbx_strand_id
1 'polypeptide(L)'
;MTAAVALYARLRLPAPWLPLPAQNPPIRTPLVIYGASSAIGSYAIQFAQRSNIHPLICIAGHAGASHVSHLISPEKGDVVVDYRAGAEAVVSGIRAALREGEKLEYAFDAVSEKGSYGNICQVLDHETGAITFVLPGKKYEGIPAGVRQSVTTVGSVHGDLKDFGGLEEGWFRAQPQEVVEGGLGGLQGGLERLRDGKVSAVKCELLVMSNLAPWSEMCGR
;
A
#
# COMPACT_ATOMS: atom_id res chain seq x y z
N MET A 1 4.74 -1.36 3.39
CA MET A 1 5.67 -0.87 2.36
C MET A 1 5.08 -0.98 0.94
N THR A 2 4.63 -2.16 0.50
CA THR A 2 4.04 -2.37 -0.85
C THR A 2 2.97 -1.33 -1.24
N ALA A 3 2.02 -1.04 -0.34
CA ALA A 3 0.99 -0.02 -0.60
C ALA A 3 1.57 1.39 -0.84
N ALA A 4 2.59 1.79 -0.09
CA ALA A 4 3.24 3.09 -0.27
C ALA A 4 4.00 3.15 -1.60
N VAL A 5 4.70 2.07 -1.97
CA VAL A 5 5.38 1.96 -3.27
C VAL A 5 4.36 2.05 -4.42
N ALA A 6 3.24 1.32 -4.31
CA ALA A 6 2.18 1.34 -5.31
C ALA A 6 1.64 2.76 -5.53
N LEU A 7 1.21 3.43 -4.45
CA LEU A 7 0.57 4.74 -4.57
C LEU A 7 1.54 5.85 -4.97
N TYR A 8 2.73 5.90 -4.37
CA TYR A 8 3.60 7.06 -4.47
C TYR A 8 4.72 6.89 -5.49
N ALA A 9 5.33 5.71 -5.58
CA ALA A 9 6.40 5.49 -6.54
C ALA A 9 5.85 5.08 -7.92
N ARG A 10 4.84 4.20 -7.96
CA ARG A 10 4.30 3.67 -9.22
C ARG A 10 3.18 4.54 -9.80
N LEU A 11 2.15 4.86 -9.01
CA LEU A 11 1.03 5.69 -9.46
C LEU A 11 1.31 7.20 -9.35
N ARG A 12 2.38 7.61 -8.66
CA ARG A 12 2.78 9.02 -8.46
C ARG A 12 1.67 9.89 -7.88
N LEU A 13 0.85 9.30 -7.01
CA LEU A 13 -0.18 10.02 -6.29
C LEU A 13 0.44 10.92 -5.22
N PRO A 14 -0.25 11.99 -4.79
CA PRO A 14 0.19 12.85 -3.70
C PRO A 14 0.46 12.04 -2.42
N ALA A 15 1.56 12.36 -1.74
CA ALA A 15 1.97 11.65 -0.54
C ALA A 15 1.28 12.21 0.73
N PRO A 16 1.23 11.47 1.86
CA PRO A 16 0.51 11.89 3.06
C PRO A 16 1.06 13.16 3.72
N TRP A 17 2.34 13.47 3.50
CA TRP A 17 2.99 14.69 4.00
C TRP A 17 2.82 15.89 3.06
N LEU A 18 2.25 15.69 1.89
CA LEU A 18 1.84 16.73 0.95
C LEU A 18 0.48 16.34 0.32
N PRO A 19 -0.58 16.29 1.12
CA PRO A 19 -1.89 15.82 0.67
C PRO A 19 -2.55 16.82 -0.30
N LEU A 20 -3.53 16.34 -1.07
CA LEU A 20 -4.36 17.24 -1.88
C LEU A 20 -5.08 18.26 -0.98
N PRO A 21 -5.10 19.55 -1.36
CA PRO A 21 -5.72 20.58 -0.54
C PRO A 21 -7.22 20.28 -0.34
N ALA A 22 -7.70 20.50 0.89
CA ALA A 22 -9.12 20.53 1.16
C ALA A 22 -9.70 21.83 0.59
N GLN A 23 -10.51 21.71 -0.46
CA GLN A 23 -11.12 22.85 -1.16
C GLN A 23 -12.59 22.57 -1.47
N ASN A 24 -13.33 23.63 -1.81
CA ASN A 24 -14.73 23.56 -2.21
C ASN A 24 -14.91 24.21 -3.60
N PRO A 25 -15.23 23.46 -4.66
CA PRO A 25 -15.52 22.02 -4.67
C PRO A 25 -14.26 21.16 -4.43
N PRO A 26 -14.40 19.96 -3.84
CA PRO A 26 -13.28 19.06 -3.58
C PRO A 26 -12.63 18.60 -4.89
N ILE A 27 -11.30 18.50 -4.90
CA ILE A 27 -10.56 17.83 -5.97
C ILE A 27 -10.94 16.36 -5.91
N ARG A 28 -11.42 15.83 -7.03
CA ARG A 28 -11.70 14.41 -7.16
C ARG A 28 -10.57 13.73 -7.92
N THR A 29 -10.09 12.65 -7.34
CA THR A 29 -9.07 11.75 -7.89
C THR A 29 -9.58 10.33 -7.65
N PRO A 30 -10.50 9.83 -8.49
CA PRO A 30 -11.01 8.47 -8.35
C PRO A 30 -9.88 7.45 -8.38
N LEU A 31 -9.84 6.59 -7.37
CA LEU A 31 -8.84 5.54 -7.23
C LEU A 31 -9.53 4.20 -6.97
N VAL A 32 -9.34 3.24 -7.88
CA VAL A 32 -9.75 1.85 -7.64
C VAL A 32 -8.71 1.14 -6.80
N ILE A 33 -9.14 0.47 -5.73
CA ILE A 33 -8.30 -0.43 -4.93
C ILE A 33 -8.94 -1.82 -4.97
N TYR A 34 -8.40 -2.70 -5.82
CA TYR A 34 -8.86 -4.09 -5.91
C TYR A 34 -8.18 -4.95 -4.84
N GLY A 35 -8.98 -5.70 -4.07
CA GLY A 35 -8.48 -6.40 -2.89
C GLY A 35 -8.39 -5.48 -1.67
N ALA A 36 -9.33 -4.54 -1.56
CA ALA A 36 -9.38 -3.53 -0.51
C ALA A 36 -9.33 -4.10 0.92
N SER A 37 -9.91 -5.28 1.16
CA SER A 37 -9.88 -5.94 2.48
C SER A 37 -8.61 -6.74 2.77
N SER A 38 -7.67 -6.83 1.84
CA SER A 38 -6.36 -7.44 2.09
C SER A 38 -5.48 -6.54 2.97
N ALA A 39 -4.38 -7.07 3.51
CA ALA A 39 -3.41 -6.24 4.23
C ALA A 39 -2.87 -5.10 3.35
N ILE A 40 -2.52 -5.40 2.09
CA ILE A 40 -1.99 -4.40 1.14
C ILE A 40 -3.07 -3.36 0.82
N GLY A 41 -4.29 -3.79 0.50
CA GLY A 41 -5.42 -2.91 0.19
C GLY A 41 -5.82 -2.02 1.36
N SER A 42 -5.89 -2.57 2.58
CA SER A 42 -6.26 -1.82 3.79
C SER A 42 -5.25 -0.71 4.11
N TYR A 43 -3.96 -0.96 3.90
CA TYR A 43 -2.94 0.09 4.03
C TYR A 43 -3.02 1.11 2.89
N ALA A 44 -3.31 0.67 1.66
CA ALA A 44 -3.51 1.60 0.54
C ALA A 44 -4.66 2.56 0.79
N ILE A 45 -5.78 2.08 1.35
CA ILE A 45 -6.91 2.94 1.75
C ILE A 45 -6.45 3.98 2.77
N GLN A 46 -5.80 3.57 3.86
CA GLN A 46 -5.34 4.49 4.90
C GLN A 46 -4.34 5.54 4.37
N PHE A 47 -3.46 5.13 3.46
CA PHE A 47 -2.53 6.03 2.79
C PHE A 47 -3.23 7.03 1.87
N ALA A 48 -4.19 6.56 1.07
CA ALA A 48 -4.98 7.41 0.18
C ALA A 48 -5.86 8.41 0.97
N GLN A 49 -6.49 7.96 2.07
CA GLN A 49 -7.21 8.81 3.03
C GLN A 49 -6.33 9.96 3.55
N ARG A 50 -5.13 9.64 4.03
CA ARG A 50 -4.19 10.69 4.51
C ARG A 50 -3.68 11.59 3.40
N SER A 51 -3.67 11.12 2.15
CA SER A 51 -3.31 11.90 0.98
C SER A 51 -4.48 12.74 0.44
N ASN A 52 -5.66 12.64 1.10
CA ASN A 52 -6.92 13.27 0.71
C ASN A 52 -7.37 12.91 -0.72
N ILE A 53 -7.15 11.65 -1.11
CA ILE A 53 -7.54 11.10 -2.42
C ILE A 53 -8.93 10.50 -2.32
N HIS A 54 -9.87 11.03 -3.09
CA HIS A 54 -11.27 10.60 -3.11
C HIS A 54 -11.89 10.81 -4.50
N PRO A 55 -12.86 9.99 -4.93
CA PRO A 55 -13.41 8.85 -4.22
C PRO A 55 -12.49 7.62 -4.27
N LEU A 56 -12.48 6.86 -3.18
CA LEU A 56 -11.92 5.51 -3.14
C LEU A 56 -12.98 4.49 -3.57
N ILE A 57 -12.68 3.74 -4.62
CA ILE A 57 -13.55 2.68 -5.15
C ILE A 57 -12.96 1.34 -4.70
N CYS A 58 -13.41 0.88 -3.53
CA CYS A 58 -12.82 -0.26 -2.83
C CYS A 58 -13.50 -1.58 -3.22
N ILE A 59 -12.79 -2.45 -3.94
CA ILE A 59 -13.34 -3.74 -4.34
C ILE A 59 -12.93 -4.81 -3.31
N ALA A 60 -13.92 -5.32 -2.59
CA ALA A 60 -13.75 -6.31 -1.52
C ALA A 60 -14.96 -7.24 -1.45
N GLY A 61 -14.75 -8.49 -1.02
CA GLY A 61 -15.86 -9.44 -0.89
C GLY A 61 -16.75 -9.11 0.31
N HIS A 62 -17.99 -9.60 0.34
CA HIS A 62 -18.94 -9.38 1.44
C HIS A 62 -18.34 -9.41 2.85
N ALA A 63 -17.57 -10.46 3.18
CA ALA A 63 -16.96 -10.62 4.52
C ALA A 63 -15.89 -9.55 4.85
N GLY A 64 -15.25 -8.97 3.83
CA GLY A 64 -14.28 -7.89 3.97
C GLY A 64 -14.90 -6.49 3.91
N ALA A 65 -16.15 -6.35 3.49
CA ALA A 65 -16.80 -5.06 3.32
C ALA A 65 -16.96 -4.31 4.65
N SER A 66 -17.30 -5.01 5.73
CA SER A 66 -17.36 -4.41 7.07
C SER A 66 -16.02 -3.81 7.50
N HIS A 67 -14.92 -4.55 7.32
CA HIS A 67 -13.58 -4.05 7.63
C HIS A 67 -13.24 -2.80 6.81
N VAL A 68 -13.50 -2.83 5.50
CA VAL A 68 -13.24 -1.70 4.60
C VAL A 68 -14.10 -0.48 4.95
N SER A 69 -15.36 -0.68 5.33
CA SER A 69 -16.27 0.42 5.67
C SER A 69 -15.79 1.29 6.84
N HIS A 70 -14.98 0.74 7.75
CA HIS A 70 -14.37 1.49 8.85
C HIS A 70 -13.14 2.31 8.43
N LEU A 71 -12.63 2.13 7.21
CA LEU A 71 -11.41 2.77 6.71
C LEU A 71 -11.70 3.86 5.66
N ILE A 72 -12.93 3.94 5.16
CA ILE A 72 -13.30 4.85 4.07
C ILE A 72 -14.16 6.02 4.57
N SER A 73 -14.31 7.05 3.72
CA SER A 73 -15.12 8.25 3.96
C SER A 73 -16.26 8.33 2.95
N PRO A 74 -17.43 7.71 3.20
CA PRO A 74 -18.58 7.74 2.28
C PRO A 74 -19.04 9.17 1.96
N GLU A 75 -18.90 10.10 2.90
CA GLU A 75 -19.21 11.51 2.73
C GLU A 75 -18.35 12.22 1.67
N LYS A 76 -17.18 11.66 1.34
CA LYS A 76 -16.30 12.12 0.25
C LYS A 76 -16.53 11.35 -1.06
N GLY A 77 -17.50 10.44 -1.07
CA GLY A 77 -17.85 9.62 -2.22
C GLY A 77 -17.13 8.27 -2.27
N ASP A 78 -16.45 7.85 -1.20
CA ASP A 78 -15.83 6.53 -1.15
C ASP A 78 -16.90 5.43 -1.10
N VAL A 79 -16.66 4.32 -1.80
CA VAL A 79 -17.62 3.22 -1.91
C VAL A 79 -16.94 1.86 -1.79
N VAL A 80 -17.72 0.85 -1.38
CA VAL A 80 -17.33 -0.56 -1.43
C VAL A 80 -18.13 -1.27 -2.50
N VAL A 81 -17.45 -2.04 -3.36
CA VAL A 81 -18.05 -2.83 -4.43
C VAL A 81 -17.73 -4.31 -4.20
N ASP A 82 -18.78 -5.15 -4.12
CA ASP A 82 -18.60 -6.59 -3.87
C ASP A 82 -18.22 -7.35 -5.13
N TYR A 83 -16.98 -7.83 -5.20
CA TYR A 83 -16.52 -8.62 -6.34
C TYR A 83 -17.25 -9.96 -6.50
N ARG A 84 -17.88 -10.47 -5.43
CA ARG A 84 -18.62 -11.74 -5.46
C ARG A 84 -19.96 -11.61 -6.19
N ALA A 85 -20.43 -10.40 -6.42
CA ALA A 85 -21.61 -10.13 -7.24
C ALA A 85 -21.36 -10.32 -8.75
N GLY A 86 -20.11 -10.59 -9.15
CA GLY A 86 -19.72 -10.87 -10.54
C GLY A 86 -19.06 -9.68 -11.25
N ALA A 87 -18.45 -9.96 -12.40
CA ALA A 87 -17.66 -8.99 -13.16
C ALA A 87 -18.47 -7.76 -13.58
N GLU A 88 -19.67 -7.96 -14.12
CA GLU A 88 -20.58 -6.87 -14.53
C GLU A 88 -20.96 -5.97 -13.35
N ALA A 89 -21.23 -6.55 -12.18
CA ALA A 89 -21.53 -5.77 -10.98
C ALA A 89 -20.33 -4.94 -10.52
N VAL A 90 -19.11 -5.47 -10.66
CA VAL A 90 -17.88 -4.70 -10.39
C VAL A 90 -17.74 -3.53 -11.35
N VAL A 91 -17.84 -3.78 -12.66
CA VAL A 91 -17.71 -2.74 -13.70
C VAL A 91 -18.77 -1.65 -13.50
N SER A 92 -20.03 -2.05 -13.28
CA SER A 92 -21.13 -1.13 -13.00
C SER A 92 -20.91 -0.34 -11.71
N GLY A 93 -20.45 -0.99 -10.63
CA GLY A 93 -20.15 -0.35 -9.36
C GLY A 93 -19.01 0.68 -9.47
N ILE A 94 -17.97 0.40 -10.25
CA ILE A 94 -16.91 1.37 -10.54
C ILE A 94 -17.50 2.57 -11.30
N ARG A 95 -18.27 2.33 -12.36
CA ARG A 95 -18.89 3.41 -13.15
C ARG A 95 -19.83 4.29 -12.33
N ALA A 96 -20.62 3.68 -11.43
CA ALA A 96 -21.56 4.39 -10.57
C ALA A 96 -20.90 5.34 -9.56
N ALA A 97 -19.62 5.10 -9.22
CA ALA A 97 -18.85 5.97 -8.33
C ALA A 97 -18.28 7.22 -9.04
N LEU A 98 -18.30 7.22 -10.38
CA LEU A 98 -17.80 8.31 -11.22
C LEU A 98 -18.94 9.26 -11.59
N ARG A 99 -18.60 10.54 -11.75
CA ARG A 99 -19.51 11.53 -12.33
C ARG A 99 -19.55 11.39 -13.86
N GLU A 100 -20.58 11.95 -14.48
CA GLU A 100 -20.66 12.02 -15.94
C GLU A 100 -19.44 12.75 -16.52
N GLY A 101 -18.75 12.10 -17.46
CA GLY A 101 -17.50 12.61 -18.06
C GLY A 101 -16.26 12.55 -17.17
N GLU A 102 -16.36 12.05 -15.92
CA GLU A 102 -15.21 11.89 -15.03
C GLU A 102 -14.34 10.70 -15.47
N LYS A 103 -13.06 10.97 -15.70
CA LYS A 103 -12.09 9.93 -16.06
C LYS A 103 -11.66 9.15 -14.83
N LEU A 104 -11.56 7.83 -14.97
CA LEU A 104 -10.87 6.99 -14.00
C LEU A 104 -9.43 6.81 -14.45
N GLU A 105 -8.49 7.45 -13.77
CA GLU A 105 -7.07 7.44 -14.19
C GLU A 105 -6.20 6.51 -13.34
N TYR A 106 -6.64 6.11 -12.15
CA TYR A 106 -5.78 5.39 -11.21
C TYR A 106 -6.41 4.10 -10.71
N ALA A 107 -5.64 3.02 -10.77
CA ALA A 107 -6.00 1.75 -10.19
C ALA A 107 -4.81 1.06 -9.52
N PHE A 108 -5.06 0.52 -8.33
CA PHE A 108 -4.15 -0.39 -7.66
C PHE A 108 -4.82 -1.76 -7.51
N ASP A 109 -4.26 -2.76 -8.18
CA ASP A 109 -4.71 -4.14 -8.08
C ASP A 109 -3.83 -4.93 -7.12
N ALA A 110 -4.26 -4.97 -5.85
CA ALA A 110 -3.58 -5.70 -4.78
C ALA A 110 -3.90 -7.21 -4.76
N VAL A 111 -4.51 -7.74 -5.82
CA VAL A 111 -4.77 -9.18 -6.01
C VAL A 111 -4.06 -9.70 -7.25
N SER A 112 -4.20 -9.00 -8.38
CA SER A 112 -3.59 -9.31 -9.68
C SER A 112 -3.98 -10.67 -10.27
N GLU A 113 -5.16 -11.20 -9.92
CA GLU A 113 -5.66 -12.51 -10.35
C GLU A 113 -7.16 -12.50 -10.64
N LYS A 114 -7.66 -13.60 -11.22
CA LYS A 114 -9.09 -13.88 -11.38
C LYS A 114 -9.85 -12.79 -12.16
N GLY A 115 -9.21 -12.21 -13.18
CA GLY A 115 -9.82 -11.19 -14.03
C GLY A 115 -9.95 -9.80 -13.39
N SER A 116 -9.32 -9.56 -12.23
CA SER A 116 -9.35 -8.27 -11.52
C SER A 116 -9.05 -7.08 -12.44
N TYR A 117 -7.91 -7.13 -13.13
CA TYR A 117 -7.47 -6.07 -14.05
C TYR A 117 -8.33 -5.96 -15.31
N GLY A 118 -8.96 -7.05 -15.76
CA GLY A 118 -9.89 -7.04 -16.88
C GLY A 118 -11.13 -6.18 -16.57
N ASN A 119 -11.70 -6.34 -15.38
CA ASN A 119 -12.83 -5.53 -14.93
C ASN A 119 -12.44 -4.05 -14.79
N ILE A 120 -11.24 -3.78 -14.25
CA ILE A 120 -10.74 -2.41 -14.10
C ILE A 120 -10.54 -1.74 -15.46
N CYS A 121 -9.90 -2.42 -16.41
CA CYS A 121 -9.57 -1.85 -17.73
C CYS A 121 -10.79 -1.54 -18.60
N GLN A 122 -11.97 -2.09 -18.27
CA GLN A 122 -13.21 -1.70 -18.94
C GLN A 122 -13.66 -0.27 -18.59
N VAL A 123 -13.23 0.25 -17.44
CA VAL A 123 -13.65 1.57 -16.93
C VAL A 123 -12.49 2.57 -16.85
N LEU A 124 -11.27 2.09 -16.63
CA LEU A 124 -10.05 2.89 -16.63
C LEU A 124 -9.91 3.64 -17.96
N ASP A 125 -9.47 4.89 -17.92
CA ASP A 125 -9.21 5.69 -19.13
C ASP A 125 -8.08 5.05 -19.95
N HIS A 126 -8.30 4.87 -21.26
CA HIS A 126 -7.38 4.13 -22.11
C HIS A 126 -6.19 4.97 -22.60
N GLU A 127 -6.22 6.29 -22.40
CA GLU A 127 -5.19 7.22 -22.85
C GLU A 127 -4.29 7.69 -21.70
N THR A 128 -4.88 7.97 -20.53
CA THR A 128 -4.17 8.53 -19.37
C THR A 128 -4.10 7.58 -18.17
N GLY A 129 -4.83 6.47 -18.23
CA GLY A 129 -4.94 5.49 -17.17
C GLY A 129 -3.59 4.92 -16.72
N ALA A 130 -3.46 4.71 -15.42
CA ALA A 130 -2.33 4.09 -14.77
C ALA A 130 -2.81 2.98 -13.82
N ILE A 131 -2.25 1.80 -13.98
CA ILE A 131 -2.52 0.64 -13.14
C ILE A 131 -1.22 0.03 -12.61
N THR A 132 -1.22 -0.40 -11.35
CA THR A 132 -0.11 -1.17 -10.79
C THR A 132 -0.59 -2.45 -10.13
N PHE A 133 0.25 -3.48 -10.21
CA PHE A 133 -0.03 -4.86 -9.82
C PHE A 133 0.91 -5.35 -8.73
N VAL A 134 0.62 -6.47 -8.08
CA VAL A 134 1.47 -7.04 -7.01
C VAL A 134 2.13 -8.38 -7.36
N LEU A 135 1.83 -8.98 -8.52
CA LEU A 135 2.39 -10.27 -8.93
C LEU A 135 3.48 -10.13 -10.00
N PRO A 136 4.77 -10.36 -9.67
CA PRO A 136 5.84 -10.33 -10.65
C PRO A 136 5.79 -11.54 -11.60
N GLY A 137 6.31 -11.37 -12.82
CA GLY A 137 6.41 -12.44 -13.82
C GLY A 137 5.10 -12.83 -14.51
N LYS A 138 3.96 -12.29 -14.06
CA LYS A 138 2.67 -12.47 -14.74
C LYS A 138 2.59 -11.60 -15.98
N LYS A 139 2.10 -12.18 -17.09
CA LYS A 139 1.71 -11.41 -18.27
C LYS A 139 0.30 -10.86 -18.06
N TYR A 140 0.14 -9.56 -18.23
CA TYR A 140 -1.14 -8.87 -18.16
C TYR A 140 -1.63 -8.59 -19.56
N GLU A 141 -2.29 -9.59 -20.15
CA GLU A 141 -2.80 -9.52 -21.53
C GLU A 141 -4.12 -8.75 -21.59
N GLY A 142 -4.36 -8.02 -22.69
CA GLY A 142 -5.61 -7.28 -22.89
C GLY A 142 -5.70 -5.92 -22.20
N ILE A 143 -4.60 -5.43 -21.61
CA ILE A 143 -4.52 -4.04 -21.14
C ILE A 143 -4.40 -3.11 -22.37
N PRO A 144 -5.25 -2.06 -22.49
CA PRO A 144 -5.17 -1.11 -23.59
C PRO A 144 -3.79 -0.46 -23.71
N ALA A 145 -3.30 -0.25 -24.94
CA ALA A 145 -1.92 0.18 -25.19
C ALA A 145 -1.55 1.55 -24.58
N GLY A 146 -2.52 2.45 -24.42
CA GLY A 146 -2.29 3.76 -23.79
C GLY A 146 -2.27 3.72 -22.26
N VAL A 147 -2.71 2.63 -21.63
CA VAL A 147 -2.68 2.48 -20.18
C VAL A 147 -1.25 2.22 -19.71
N ARG A 148 -0.75 3.07 -18.82
CA ARG A 148 0.53 2.85 -18.15
C ARG A 148 0.38 1.74 -17.12
N GLN A 149 1.17 0.68 -17.27
CA GLN A 149 1.20 -0.42 -16.33
C GLN A 149 2.54 -0.55 -15.63
N SER A 150 2.51 -1.03 -14.39
CA SER A 150 3.71 -1.33 -13.61
C SER A 150 3.47 -2.48 -12.65
N VAL A 151 4.54 -3.10 -12.15
CA VAL A 151 4.46 -4.09 -11.07
C VAL A 151 5.11 -3.51 -9.81
N THR A 152 4.36 -3.53 -8.72
CA THR A 152 4.79 -3.16 -7.38
C THR A 152 5.33 -4.40 -6.66
N THR A 153 6.63 -4.42 -6.43
CA THR A 153 7.29 -5.38 -5.54
C THR A 153 7.96 -4.64 -4.39
N VAL A 154 7.88 -5.15 -3.17
CA VAL A 154 8.63 -4.54 -2.05
C VAL A 154 10.14 -4.60 -2.30
N GLY A 155 10.62 -5.64 -3.00
CA GLY A 155 12.02 -5.76 -3.40
C GLY A 155 12.53 -4.61 -4.27
N SER A 156 11.66 -3.81 -4.90
CA SER A 156 12.05 -2.60 -5.62
C SER A 156 12.81 -1.61 -4.73
N VAL A 157 12.56 -1.61 -3.40
CA VAL A 157 13.27 -0.72 -2.45
C VAL A 157 14.74 -1.10 -2.23
N HIS A 158 15.15 -2.29 -2.70
CA HIS A 158 16.55 -2.73 -2.75
C HIS A 158 17.15 -2.59 -4.17
N GLY A 159 16.42 -1.94 -5.08
CA GLY A 159 16.79 -1.78 -6.49
C GLY A 159 16.45 -0.40 -7.02
N ASP A 160 15.48 -0.32 -7.93
CA ASP A 160 15.08 0.91 -8.63
C ASP A 160 14.45 1.99 -7.74
N LEU A 161 14.07 1.65 -6.52
CA LEU A 161 13.52 2.56 -5.50
C LEU A 161 14.38 2.58 -4.22
N LYS A 162 15.70 2.45 -4.36
CA LYS A 162 16.66 2.48 -3.24
C LYS A 162 16.55 3.72 -2.32
N ASP A 163 16.10 4.86 -2.87
CA ASP A 163 15.82 6.07 -2.09
C ASP A 163 14.59 5.91 -1.16
N PHE A 164 13.83 4.83 -1.30
CA PHE A 164 12.77 4.42 -0.36
C PHE A 164 13.30 3.49 0.76
N GLY A 165 14.54 2.99 0.64
CA GLY A 165 15.17 1.96 1.49
C GLY A 165 16.57 2.34 2.00
N GLY A 166 16.84 3.63 2.20
CA GLY A 166 18.18 4.22 2.40
C GLY A 166 19.10 3.72 3.53
N LEU A 167 18.69 2.70 4.29
CA LEU A 167 19.49 2.02 5.31
C LEU A 167 20.71 1.33 4.71
N GLU A 168 20.52 0.64 3.58
CA GLU A 168 21.59 -0.14 2.92
C GLU A 168 22.66 0.76 2.31
N GLU A 169 22.26 1.91 1.74
CA GLU A 169 23.17 2.88 1.11
C GLU A 169 23.79 3.88 2.09
N GLY A 170 23.37 3.86 3.36
CA GLY A 170 23.95 4.65 4.44
C GLY A 170 23.61 6.14 4.46
N TRP A 171 22.78 6.63 3.53
CA TRP A 171 22.26 8.00 3.56
C TRP A 171 21.13 8.16 4.59
N PHE A 172 20.42 7.07 4.91
CA PHE A 172 19.53 6.98 6.06
C PHE A 172 20.14 6.03 7.09
N ARG A 173 20.56 6.55 8.24
CA ARG A 173 21.21 5.73 9.28
C ARG A 173 20.19 5.27 10.31
N ALA A 174 20.27 4.00 10.70
CA ALA A 174 19.54 3.52 11.86
C ALA A 174 19.98 4.31 13.11
N GLN A 175 19.05 4.49 14.04
CA GLN A 175 19.40 5.02 15.36
C GLN A 175 20.40 4.05 16.04
N PRO A 176 21.41 4.55 16.77
CA PRO A 176 22.29 3.69 17.55
C PRO A 176 21.52 2.71 18.44
N GLN A 177 21.97 1.45 18.49
CA GLN A 177 21.31 0.37 19.23
C GLN A 177 22.12 -0.02 20.46
N GLU A 178 21.44 -0.39 21.54
CA GLU A 178 22.02 -0.98 22.74
C GLU A 178 21.34 -2.33 23.00
N VAL A 179 22.12 -3.41 23.10
CA VAL A 179 21.58 -4.74 23.42
C VAL A 179 21.37 -4.85 24.93
N VAL A 180 20.15 -5.15 25.33
CA VAL A 180 19.81 -5.45 26.72
C VAL A 180 20.26 -6.87 27.04
N GLU A 181 21.12 -6.99 28.06
CA GLU A 181 21.67 -8.28 28.51
C GLU A 181 20.56 -9.24 29.00
N GLY A 182 20.79 -10.54 28.84
CA GLY A 182 19.88 -11.59 29.31
C GLY A 182 18.77 -11.99 28.32
N GLY A 183 18.79 -11.46 27.10
CA GLY A 183 17.81 -11.78 26.06
C GLY A 183 16.39 -11.49 26.54
N LEU A 184 15.45 -12.41 26.35
CA LEU A 184 14.08 -12.25 26.87
C LEU A 184 14.03 -12.00 28.39
N GLY A 185 14.97 -12.56 29.17
CA GLY A 185 15.07 -12.32 30.61
C GLY A 185 15.45 -10.88 30.96
N GLY A 186 16.07 -10.15 30.03
CA GLY A 186 16.41 -8.73 30.18
C GLY A 186 15.27 -7.76 29.90
N LEU A 187 14.13 -8.24 29.38
CA LEU A 187 13.02 -7.40 28.92
C LEU A 187 12.51 -6.45 30.01
N GLN A 188 12.30 -6.96 31.23
CA GLN A 188 11.82 -6.14 32.34
C GLN A 188 12.78 -5.00 32.66
N GLY A 189 14.08 -5.29 32.81
CA GLY A 189 15.09 -4.26 33.09
C GLY A 189 15.22 -3.24 31.96
N GLY A 190 15.12 -3.68 30.70
CA GLY A 190 15.07 -2.78 29.54
C GLY A 190 13.88 -1.83 29.56
N LEU A 191 12.69 -2.33 29.89
CA LEU A 191 11.46 -1.53 30.01
C LEU A 191 11.50 -0.57 31.21
N GLU A 192 12.07 -0.98 32.34
CA GLU A 192 12.24 -0.12 33.52
C GLU A 192 13.20 1.04 33.23
N ARG A 193 14.31 0.79 32.52
CA ARG A 193 15.23 1.85 32.07
C ARG A 193 14.55 2.85 31.14
N LEU A 194 13.70 2.38 30.22
CA LEU A 194 12.90 3.25 29.35
C LEU A 194 11.89 4.09 30.15
N ARG A 195 11.16 3.46 31.09
CA ARG A 195 10.18 4.11 31.96
C ARG A 195 10.82 5.20 32.83
N ASP A 196 11.99 4.92 33.39
CA ASP A 196 12.71 5.84 34.27
C ASP A 196 13.48 6.93 33.51
N GLY A 197 13.39 6.99 32.17
CA GLY A 197 14.09 7.98 31.33
C GLY A 197 15.61 7.79 31.27
N LYS A 198 16.11 6.59 31.57
CA LYS A 198 17.54 6.26 31.64
C LYS A 198 18.13 5.80 30.29
N VAL A 199 17.33 5.81 29.23
CA VAL A 199 17.76 5.52 27.85
C VAL A 199 17.72 6.82 27.07
N SER A 200 18.86 7.20 26.48
CA SER A 200 18.98 8.45 25.72
C SER A 200 19.71 8.21 24.41
N ALA A 201 19.14 8.74 23.32
CA ALA A 201 19.68 8.66 21.96
C ALA A 201 19.94 7.26 21.39
N VAL A 202 19.58 6.18 22.10
CA VAL A 202 19.75 4.79 21.66
C VAL A 202 18.42 4.05 21.64
N LYS A 203 18.33 3.02 20.80
CA LYS A 203 17.24 2.05 20.75
C LYS A 203 17.66 0.79 21.52
N CYS A 204 16.92 0.40 22.55
CA CYS A 204 17.15 -0.86 23.26
C CYS A 204 16.63 -2.05 22.44
N GLU A 205 17.46 -3.08 22.27
CA GLU A 205 17.11 -4.33 21.58
C GLU A 205 17.38 -5.54 22.48
N LEU A 206 16.61 -6.61 22.29
CA LEU A 206 16.76 -7.85 23.04
C LEU A 206 17.22 -8.94 22.08
N LEU A 207 18.30 -9.64 22.42
CA LEU A 207 18.76 -10.77 21.64
C LEU A 207 17.91 -12.01 21.98
N VAL A 208 17.16 -12.51 21.00
CA VAL A 208 16.26 -13.68 21.19
C VAL A 208 16.77 -14.90 20.43
N MET A 209 18.08 -15.09 20.24
CA MET A 209 18.65 -16.37 19.76
C MET A 209 20.10 -16.55 20.20
N SER A 210 20.44 -17.72 20.74
CA SER A 210 21.81 -18.06 21.15
C SER A 210 22.40 -19.30 20.47
N ASN A 211 21.75 -19.90 19.45
CA ASN A 211 22.24 -21.12 18.81
C ASN A 211 21.88 -21.22 17.30
N LEU A 212 22.09 -20.16 16.53
CA LEU A 212 22.16 -20.29 15.07
C LEU A 212 23.48 -19.74 14.56
N ALA A 213 24.01 -20.43 13.56
CA ALA A 213 25.22 -20.08 12.85
C ALA A 213 25.22 -18.59 12.45
N PRO A 214 26.41 -17.94 12.39
CA PRO A 214 26.50 -16.55 11.95
C PRO A 214 25.78 -16.34 10.61
N TRP A 215 25.13 -15.19 10.46
CA TRP A 215 24.31 -14.84 9.28
C TRP A 215 25.00 -15.06 7.93
N SER A 216 26.34 -14.92 7.90
CA SER A 216 27.19 -15.22 6.74
C SER A 216 27.16 -16.69 6.31
N GLU A 217 26.99 -17.62 7.25
CA GLU A 217 26.88 -19.06 6.98
C GLU A 217 25.45 -19.48 6.58
N MET A 218 24.43 -18.75 7.03
CA MET A 218 23.03 -19.04 6.71
C MET A 218 22.60 -18.53 5.33
N CYS A 219 23.21 -17.44 4.84
CA CYS A 219 22.96 -16.88 3.52
C CYS A 219 24.15 -17.17 2.60
N GLY A 220 24.28 -18.41 2.14
CA GLY A 220 25.39 -18.84 1.28
C GLY A 220 25.68 -17.84 0.15
N ARG A 221 26.84 -17.19 0.26
CA ARG A 221 27.56 -16.53 -0.83
C ARG A 221 28.94 -17.15 -0.91
#